data_AF-A0A819SP79-F1
#
_entry.id   AF-A0A819SP79-F1
#
_cell.length_a   1.000
_cell.length_b   1.000
_cell.length_c   1.000
_cell.angle_alpha   90.00
_cell.angle_beta   90.00
_cell.angle_gamma   90.00
#
_symmetry.space_group_name_H-M   'P 1'
#
loop_
_entity.id
_entity.type
_entity.pdbx_description
1 polymer ?
#
loop_
_entity_poly.entity_id
_entity_poly.type
_entity_poly.pdbx_seq_one_letter_code
_entity_poly.pdbx_strand_id
1 'polypeptide(L)'
;MASFLYKGQQLETLFGGRYFALLVTILTISSSLMLVILGQLASSLFDNPEYLFTCAIGFSAVIFALKVITTHYTPDHSSYSLFSFIPISTKYIVWVELIVIQLITPNVSFLGHVAGILVGLLYTNGPLRYICNNIYNVMF
;
A
#
# COMPACT_ATOMS: atom_id res chain seq x y z
N MET A 1 5.29 7.71 9.71
CA MET A 1 4.04 8.50 9.85
C MET A 1 4.04 9.79 9.01
N ALA A 2 5.15 10.51 8.85
CA ALA A 2 5.21 11.69 7.96
C ALA A 2 4.70 11.41 6.53
N SER A 3 5.06 10.26 5.94
CA SER A 3 4.55 9.85 4.61
C SER A 3 3.03 9.67 4.57
N PHE A 4 2.41 9.20 5.66
CA PHE A 4 0.97 9.10 5.78
C PHE A 4 0.32 10.48 5.80
N LEU A 5 0.85 11.42 6.59
CA LEU A 5 0.28 12.77 6.67
C LEU A 5 0.30 13.46 5.31
N TYR A 6 1.46 13.46 4.64
CA TYR A 6 1.59 14.11 3.34
C TYR A 6 0.67 13.50 2.28
N LYS A 7 0.68 12.17 2.13
CA LYS A 7 -0.11 11.48 1.09
C LYS A 7 -1.59 11.38 1.45
N GLY A 8 -1.88 11.20 2.74
CA GLY A 8 -3.22 11.15 3.28
C GLY A 8 -3.93 12.48 3.10
N GLN A 9 -3.27 13.60 3.41
CA GLN A 9 -3.82 14.93 3.18
C GLN A 9 -4.14 15.16 1.69
N GLN A 10 -3.23 14.76 0.78
CA GLN A 10 -3.47 14.86 -0.67
C GLN A 10 -4.72 14.06 -1.09
N LEU A 11 -4.82 12.80 -0.68
CA LEU A 11 -5.97 11.95 -1.03
C LEU A 11 -7.27 12.39 -0.35
N GLU A 12 -7.21 12.90 0.87
CA GLU A 12 -8.35 13.45 1.58
C GLU A 12 -8.90 14.69 0.87
N THR A 13 -8.04 15.58 0.37
CA THR A 13 -8.48 16.72 -0.44
C THR A 13 -9.10 16.31 -1.77
N LEU A 14 -8.69 15.18 -2.34
CA LEU A 14 -9.18 14.68 -3.62
C LEU A 14 -10.53 13.95 -3.49
N PHE A 15 -10.67 13.09 -2.49
CA PHE A 15 -11.84 12.22 -2.31
C PHE A 15 -12.85 12.71 -1.28
N GLY A 16 -12.47 13.68 -0.44
CA GLY A 16 -13.24 14.12 0.72
C GLY A 16 -13.02 13.23 1.95
N GLY A 17 -13.11 13.83 3.14
CA GLY A 17 -12.78 13.17 4.42
C GLY A 17 -13.54 11.89 4.71
N ARG A 18 -14.84 11.84 4.40
CA ARG A 18 -15.68 10.64 4.62
C ARG A 18 -15.23 9.45 3.77
N TYR A 19 -15.01 9.69 2.48
CA TYR A 19 -14.53 8.65 1.57
C TYR A 19 -13.11 8.23 1.94
N PHE A 20 -12.24 9.18 2.30
CA PHE A 20 -10.86 8.88 2.72
C PHE A 20 -10.82 8.00 3.99
N ALA A 21 -11.66 8.27 4.98
CA ALA A 21 -11.75 7.42 6.18
C ALA A 21 -12.21 5.98 5.85
N LEU A 22 -13.20 5.84 4.96
CA LEU A 22 -13.67 4.54 4.46
C LEU A 22 -12.57 3.84 3.66
N LEU A 23 -11.85 4.56 2.80
CA LEU A 23 -10.72 4.05 2.04
C LEU A 23 -9.65 3.49 2.98
N VAL A 24 -9.21 4.25 3.98
CA VAL A 24 -8.20 3.79 4.95
C VAL A 24 -8.66 2.52 5.68
N THR A 25 -9.94 2.44 6.05
CA THR A 25 -10.51 1.26 6.71
C THR A 25 -10.45 0.03 5.80
N ILE A 26 -10.91 0.17 4.55
CA ILE A 26 -10.89 -0.92 3.56
C ILE A 26 -9.46 -1.35 3.23
N LEU A 27 -8.53 -0.40 3.07
CA LEU A 27 -7.12 -0.71 2.83
C LEU A 27 -6.49 -1.45 4.00
N THR A 28 -6.86 -1.13 5.24
CA THR A 28 -6.36 -1.83 6.44
C THR A 28 -6.81 -3.29 6.47
N ILE A 29 -8.09 -3.55 6.23
CA ILE A 29 -8.64 -4.92 6.19
C ILE A 29 -8.03 -5.69 5.01
N SER A 30 -8.01 -5.08 3.83
CA SER A 30 -7.55 -5.73 2.59
C SER A 30 -6.05 -6.05 2.64
N SER A 31 -5.23 -5.16 3.19
CA SER A 31 -3.78 -5.41 3.34
C SER A 31 -3.48 -6.51 4.35
N SER A 32 -4.24 -6.58 5.44
CA SER A 32 -4.14 -7.67 6.42
C SER A 32 -4.52 -9.02 5.81
N LEU A 33 -5.62 -9.06 5.04
CA LEU A 33 -6.03 -10.27 4.32
C LEU A 33 -4.98 -10.69 3.28
N MET A 34 -4.48 -9.74 2.49
CA MET A 34 -3.45 -10.03 1.48
C MET A 34 -2.15 -10.52 2.09
N LEU A 35 -1.76 -10.01 3.26
CA LEU A 35 -0.61 -10.51 3.98
C LEU A 35 -0.77 -12.00 4.33
N VAL A 36 -1.93 -12.40 4.87
CA VAL A 36 -2.20 -13.82 5.21
C VAL A 36 -2.17 -14.70 3.96
N ILE A 37 -2.79 -14.24 2.86
CA ILE A 37 -2.76 -14.97 1.58
C ILE A 37 -1.32 -15.15 1.09
N LEU A 38 -0.53 -14.07 1.07
CA LEU A 38 0.87 -14.14 0.68
C LEU A 38 1.69 -15.03 1.61
N GLY A 39 1.43 -15.00 2.92
CA GLY A 39 2.10 -15.85 3.90
C GLY A 39 1.83 -17.32 3.65
N GLN A 40 0.57 -17.67 3.38
CA GLN A 40 0.19 -19.04 3.02
C GLN A 40 0.83 -19.49 1.70
N LEU A 41 0.80 -18.64 0.67
CA LEU A 41 1.43 -18.94 -0.61
C LEU A 41 2.94 -19.13 -0.46
N ALA A 42 3.62 -18.22 0.24
CA ALA A 42 5.05 -18.33 0.50
C ALA A 42 5.38 -19.62 1.28
N SER A 43 4.60 -19.95 2.30
CA SER A 43 4.79 -21.18 3.06
C SER A 43 4.67 -22.42 2.18
N SER A 44 3.66 -22.47 1.30
CA SER A 44 3.47 -23.60 0.38
C SER A 44 4.52 -23.71 -0.72
N LEU A 45 5.06 -22.58 -1.19
CA LEU A 45 6.04 -22.56 -2.29
C LEU A 45 7.46 -22.88 -1.83
N PHE A 46 7.83 -22.43 -0.64
CA PHE A 46 9.16 -22.63 -0.07
C PHE A 46 9.22 -23.78 0.95
N ASP A 47 8.10 -24.46 1.17
CA ASP A 47 7.91 -25.55 2.14
C ASP A 47 8.45 -25.20 3.54
N ASN A 48 8.27 -23.93 3.92
CA ASN A 48 8.79 -23.39 5.17
C ASN A 48 7.64 -22.76 5.98
N PRO A 49 7.26 -23.33 7.13
CA PRO A 49 6.13 -22.84 7.93
C PRO A 49 6.44 -21.51 8.64
N GLU A 50 7.72 -21.11 8.74
CA GLU A 50 8.13 -19.87 9.42
C GLU A 50 7.43 -18.63 8.86
N TYR A 51 7.09 -18.60 7.57
CA TYR A 51 6.38 -17.48 6.94
C TYR A 51 5.02 -17.18 7.58
N LEU A 52 4.32 -18.19 8.12
CA LEU A 52 3.03 -18.04 8.80
C LEU A 52 3.15 -17.52 10.23
N PHE A 53 4.30 -17.73 10.87
CA PHE A 53 4.54 -17.34 12.27
C PHE A 53 5.27 -16.01 12.39
N THR A 54 5.45 -15.29 11.27
CA THR A 54 6.04 -13.94 11.30
C THR A 54 5.05 -12.93 11.88
N CYS A 55 5.51 -12.20 12.89
CA CYS A 55 4.72 -11.11 13.44
C CYS A 55 4.76 -9.91 12.48
N ALA A 56 3.60 -9.53 11.94
CA ALA A 56 3.45 -8.32 11.17
C ALA A 56 2.70 -7.27 11.99
N ILE A 57 3.43 -6.24 12.41
CA ILE A 57 2.88 -5.12 13.18
C ILE A 57 3.10 -3.84 12.40
N GLY A 58 2.05 -3.04 12.28
CA GLY A 58 2.16 -1.65 11.89
C GLY A 58 1.32 -1.25 10.68
N PHE A 59 1.22 0.05 10.50
CA PHE A 59 0.41 0.70 9.47
C PHE A 59 1.16 0.87 8.13
N SER A 60 2.36 0.28 7.99
CA SER A 60 3.22 0.48 6.82
C SER A 60 2.60 -0.10 5.55
N ALA A 61 1.92 -1.23 5.62
CA ALA A 61 1.20 -1.81 4.48
C ALA A 61 0.17 -0.83 3.91
N VAL A 62 -0.59 -0.14 4.77
CA VAL A 62 -1.56 0.89 4.36
C VAL A 62 -0.86 2.09 3.74
N ILE A 63 0.29 2.51 4.28
CA ILE A 63 1.09 3.61 3.69
C ILE A 63 1.59 3.25 2.29
N PHE A 64 2.04 2.01 2.07
CA PHE A 64 2.43 1.54 0.74
C PHE A 64 1.25 1.51 -0.23
N ALA A 65 0.08 1.05 0.23
CA ALA A 65 -1.15 1.09 -0.58
C ALA A 65 -1.53 2.53 -0.96
N LEU A 66 -1.54 3.45 0.01
CA LEU A 66 -1.80 4.87 -0.21
C LEU A 66 -0.77 5.47 -1.16
N LYS A 67 0.50 5.07 -1.09
CA LYS A 67 1.53 5.53 -2.01
C LYS A 67 1.22 5.15 -3.45
N VAL A 68 0.83 3.89 -3.71
CA VAL A 68 0.40 3.45 -5.05
C VAL A 68 -0.79 4.28 -5.54
N ILE A 69 -1.79 4.50 -4.68
CA ILE A 69 -3.00 5.27 -5.03
C ILE A 69 -2.64 6.73 -5.31
N THR A 70 -1.88 7.40 -4.45
CA THR A 70 -1.44 8.78 -4.65
C THR A 70 -0.65 8.91 -5.95
N THR A 71 0.28 7.99 -6.24
CA THR A 71 1.05 8.02 -7.49
C THR A 71 0.18 7.83 -8.73
N HIS A 72 -0.92 7.10 -8.63
CA HIS A 72 -1.88 6.93 -9.72
C HIS A 72 -2.74 8.18 -9.97
N TYR A 73 -3.26 8.81 -8.91
CA TYR A 73 -4.16 9.98 -9.02
C TYR A 73 -3.43 11.31 -9.15
N THR A 74 -2.22 11.39 -8.62
CA THR A 74 -1.35 12.55 -8.68
C THR A 74 0.02 12.07 -9.13
N PRO A 75 0.19 11.80 -10.44
CA PRO A 75 1.50 11.54 -11.02
C PRO A 75 2.26 12.87 -11.02
N ASP A 76 2.70 13.29 -9.85
CA ASP A 76 3.34 14.57 -9.69
C ASP A 76 4.68 14.53 -10.43
N HIS A 77 4.84 15.41 -11.43
CA HIS A 77 6.08 15.58 -12.17
C HIS A 77 7.20 16.20 -11.32
N SER A 78 6.96 16.52 -10.04
CA SER A 78 7.91 17.13 -9.11
C SER A 78 8.23 16.32 -7.85
N SER A 79 7.45 15.29 -7.51
CA SER A 79 7.64 14.52 -6.26
C SER A 79 8.62 13.35 -6.42
N TYR A 80 9.86 13.65 -6.77
CA TYR A 80 10.99 12.71 -6.88
C TYR A 80 11.60 12.32 -5.51
N SER A 81 10.83 12.33 -4.42
CA SER A 81 11.34 12.65 -3.07
C SER A 81 12.14 11.56 -2.33
N LEU A 82 12.74 10.60 -3.01
CA LEU A 82 13.83 9.79 -2.43
C LEU A 82 15.07 9.72 -3.32
N PHE A 83 14.91 9.85 -4.63
CA PHE A 83 16.01 9.84 -5.61
C PHE A 83 15.83 10.97 -6.62
N SER A 84 15.84 12.24 -6.16
CA SER A 84 15.82 13.44 -7.02
C SER A 84 16.88 13.46 -8.14
N PHE A 85 17.82 12.52 -8.14
CA PHE A 85 18.91 12.39 -9.09
C PHE A 85 18.72 11.32 -10.16
N ILE A 86 17.69 10.46 -10.07
CA ILE A 86 17.47 9.35 -11.04
C ILE A 86 16.06 9.43 -11.62
N PRO A 87 15.89 9.63 -12.95
CA PRO A 87 14.58 9.59 -13.59
C PRO A 87 14.07 8.15 -13.63
N ILE A 88 13.27 7.77 -12.63
CA ILE A 88 12.62 6.46 -12.55
C ILE A 88 11.16 6.64 -12.99
N SER A 89 10.64 5.76 -13.85
CA SER A 89 9.22 5.76 -14.20
C SER A 89 8.37 5.59 -12.93
N THR A 90 7.30 6.38 -12.82
CA THR A 90 6.39 6.39 -11.66
C THR A 90 5.87 5.00 -11.27
N LYS A 91 5.78 4.08 -12.25
CA LYS A 91 5.39 2.68 -12.04
C LYS A 91 6.37 1.87 -11.19
N TYR A 92 7.66 2.20 -11.24
CA TYR A 92 8.72 1.44 -10.56
C TYR A 92 9.17 2.05 -9.23
N ILE A 93 8.83 3.31 -8.96
CA ILE A 93 9.27 4.04 -7.76
C ILE A 93 8.91 3.28 -6.47
N VAL A 94 7.68 2.78 -6.38
CA VAL A 94 7.21 2.07 -5.19
C VAL A 94 8.00 0.78 -4.94
N TRP A 95 8.43 0.10 -6.00
CA TRP A 95 9.27 -1.09 -5.91
C TRP A 95 10.72 -0.76 -5.54
N VAL A 96 11.27 0.34 -6.07
CA VAL A 96 12.62 0.80 -5.69
C VAL A 96 12.66 1.18 -4.21
N GLU A 97 11.66 1.91 -3.73
CA GLU A 97 11.57 2.25 -2.30
C GLU A 97 11.40 1.02 -1.41
N LEU A 98 10.66 0.00 -1.86
CA LEU A 98 10.54 -1.28 -1.16
C LEU A 98 11.92 -1.92 -0.95
N ILE A 99 12.74 -1.98 -2.01
CA ILE A 99 14.10 -2.52 -1.95
C ILE A 99 14.95 -1.71 -0.96
N VAL A 100 14.91 -0.39 -1.06
CA VAL A 100 15.68 0.50 -0.17
C VAL A 100 15.28 0.32 1.30
N ILE A 101 13.98 0.28 1.60
CA ILE A 101 13.49 0.07 2.97
C ILE A 101 13.89 -1.31 3.49
N GLN A 102 13.88 -2.35 2.64
CA GLN A 102 14.30 -3.69 3.04
C GLN A 102 15.79 -3.75 3.35
N LEU A 103 16.62 -2.98 2.64
CA LEU A 103 18.06 -2.89 2.92
C LEU A 103 18.35 -2.12 4.22
N ILE A 104 17.63 -1.03 4.49
CA ILE A 104 17.84 -0.22 5.69
C ILE A 104 17.26 -0.91 6.94
N THR A 105 16.15 -1.62 6.79
CA THR A 105 15.44 -2.30 7.87
C THR A 105 15.10 -3.74 7.49
N PRO A 106 16.04 -4.69 7.58
CA PRO A 106 15.77 -6.07 7.16
C PRO A 106 14.74 -6.80 8.04
N ASN A 107 14.53 -6.31 9.26
CA ASN A 107 13.64 -6.93 10.26
C ASN A 107 12.15 -6.56 10.10
N VAL A 108 11.79 -5.66 9.17
CA VAL A 108 10.37 -5.36 8.91
C VAL A 108 9.77 -6.36 7.93
N SER A 109 8.45 -6.58 8.03
CA SER A 109 7.74 -7.54 7.18
C SER A 109 7.74 -7.09 5.71
N PHE A 110 8.70 -7.61 4.94
CA PHE A 110 8.75 -7.47 3.48
C PHE A 110 7.41 -7.84 2.84
N LEU A 111 6.86 -8.97 3.28
CA LEU A 111 5.57 -9.48 2.82
C LEU A 111 4.42 -8.50 3.09
N GLY A 112 4.45 -7.81 4.23
CA GLY A 112 3.47 -6.77 4.57
C GLY A 112 3.53 -5.57 3.64
N HIS A 113 4.73 -5.14 3.25
CA HIS A 113 4.88 -4.06 2.27
C HIS A 113 4.42 -4.48 0.87
N VAL A 114 4.77 -5.70 0.43
CA VAL A 114 4.28 -6.27 -0.84
C VAL A 114 2.75 -6.38 -0.83
N ALA A 115 2.15 -6.85 0.26
CA ALA A 115 0.69 -6.88 0.43
C ALA A 115 0.07 -5.48 0.26
N GLY A 116 0.66 -4.46 0.88
CA GLY A 116 0.23 -3.08 0.72
C GLY A 116 0.27 -2.60 -0.73
N ILE A 117 1.37 -2.86 -1.45
CA ILE A 117 1.53 -2.49 -2.87
C ILE A 117 0.46 -3.19 -3.72
N LEU A 118 0.27 -4.49 -3.55
CA LEU A 118 -0.73 -5.26 -4.30
C LEU A 118 -2.15 -4.76 -4.04
N VAL A 119 -2.50 -4.44 -2.79
CA VAL A 119 -3.81 -3.86 -2.46
C VAL A 119 -3.98 -2.48 -3.10
N GLY A 120 -2.94 -1.65 -3.10
CA GLY A 120 -2.95 -0.38 -3.82
C GLY A 120 -3.21 -0.56 -5.31
N LEU A 121 -2.57 -1.55 -5.94
CA LEU A 121 -2.79 -1.89 -7.36
C LEU A 121 -4.20 -2.45 -7.61
N LEU A 122 -4.75 -3.25 -6.69
CA LEU A 122 -6.13 -3.74 -6.74
C LEU A 122 -7.15 -2.61 -6.61
N TYR A 123 -6.80 -1.51 -5.92
CA TYR A 123 -7.62 -0.31 -5.90
C TYR A 123 -7.56 0.45 -7.23
N THR A 124 -6.36 0.67 -7.77
CA THR A 124 -6.21 1.51 -8.97
C THR A 124 -6.66 0.79 -10.25
N ASN A 125 -6.35 -0.51 -10.38
CA ASN A 125 -6.54 -1.30 -11.59
C ASN A 125 -7.55 -2.45 -11.42
N GLY A 126 -8.00 -2.72 -10.20
CA GLY A 126 -8.84 -3.87 -9.88
C GLY A 126 -10.22 -3.49 -9.33
N PRO A 127 -10.94 -4.47 -8.73
CA PRO A 127 -12.31 -4.29 -8.28
C PRO A 127 -12.43 -3.50 -6.97
N LEU A 128 -11.33 -3.26 -6.24
CA LEU A 128 -11.41 -2.72 -4.88
C LEU A 128 -12.02 -1.31 -4.86
N ARG A 129 -11.77 -0.50 -5.91
CA ARG A 129 -12.41 0.81 -6.06
C ARG A 129 -13.93 0.72 -6.21
N TYR A 130 -14.43 -0.27 -6.95
CA TYR A 130 -15.86 -0.50 -7.11
C TYR A 130 -16.50 -0.88 -5.76
N ILE A 131 -15.83 -1.73 -4.98
CA ILE A 131 -16.26 -2.09 -3.63
C ILE A 131 -16.33 -0.85 -2.72
N CYS A 132 -15.28 -0.01 -2.71
CA CYS A 132 -15.27 1.23 -1.92
C CYS A 132 -16.44 2.15 -2.29
N ASN A 133 -16.68 2.35 -3.59
CA ASN A 133 -17.77 3.21 -4.06
C ASN A 133 -19.15 2.67 -3.66
N ASN A 134 -19.37 1.36 -3.79
CA ASN A 134 -20.63 0.75 -3.41
C ASN A 134 -20.90 0.88 -1.91
N ILE A 135 -19.91 0.61 -1.07
CA ILE A 135 -20.05 0.75 0.39
C ILE A 135 -20.33 2.21 0.75
N TYR A 136 -19.62 3.15 0.12
CA TYR A 136 -19.83 4.58 0.34
C TYR A 136 -21.27 5.00 0.02
N ASN A 137 -21.80 4.61 -1.15
CA ASN A 137 -23.17 4.94 -1.58
C ASN A 137 -24.28 4.31 -0.71
N VAL A 138 -23.97 3.23 0.01
CA VAL A 138 -24.92 2.60 0.94
C VAL A 138 -24.90 3.29 2.30
N MET A 139 -23.74 3.80 2.71
CA MET A 139 -23.55 4.43 4.04
C MET A 139 -23.89 5.92 4.07
N PHE A 140 -23.81 6.63 2.94
CA PHE A 140 -23.97 8.08 2.84
C PHE A 140 -24.85 8.47 1.64
#